data_AF-A0A7S0XK12-F1
#
_entry.id   AF-A0A7S0XK12-F1
#
_cell.length_a   1.000
_cell.length_b   1.000
_cell.length_c   1.000
_cell.angle_alpha   90.00
_cell.angle_beta   90.00
_cell.angle_gamma   90.00
#
_symmetry.space_group_name_H-M   'P 1'
#
loop_
_entity.id
_entity.type
_entity.pdbx_description
1 polymer ?
#
loop_
_entity_poly.entity_id
_entity_poly.type
_entity_poly.pdbx_seq_one_letter_code
_entity_poly.pdbx_strand_id
1 'polypeptide(L)'
;TALFAAALERKREKKRMYKSMLADMKAQVDASSMELKHYQGLEDRLSAATEDRDRAQAALRTARQLYLAEGGNGAASQEAAAAAVTAAADSQVLRGRMRELEGALKQAMRDYKALVTELAVVRSAKLAGDHAAENTRVEAAALAAALGRAEEAAGWFEREAAEAHRRADACCGANANASGIEEEEMAMARSRHPDRMHERHWERPDRGQPPLRYGSRDNHDHREDRS
;
A
#
# COMPACT_ATOMS: atom_id res chain seq x y z
N THR A 1 -25.39 -3.85 16.64
CA THR A 1 -24.92 -2.60 17.30
C THR A 1 -23.38 -2.51 17.36
N ALA A 2 -22.66 -3.57 17.74
CA ALA A 2 -21.19 -3.56 17.83
C ALA A 2 -20.44 -3.24 16.51
N LEU A 3 -20.92 -3.77 15.37
CA LEU A 3 -20.32 -3.51 14.06
C LEU A 3 -20.39 -2.03 13.64
N PHE A 4 -21.47 -1.34 14.01
CA PHE A 4 -21.67 0.08 13.68
C PHE A 4 -20.76 0.98 14.52
N ALA A 5 -20.55 0.62 15.80
CA ALA A 5 -19.60 1.31 16.67
C ALA A 5 -18.15 1.16 16.17
N ALA A 6 -17.76 -0.05 15.75
CA ALA A 6 -16.44 -0.30 15.16
C ALA A 6 -16.21 0.49 13.85
N ALA A 7 -17.24 0.60 13.01
CA ALA A 7 -17.18 1.40 11.78
C ALA A 7 -17.00 2.90 12.06
N LEU A 8 -17.68 3.43 13.09
CA LEU A 8 -17.54 4.82 13.53
C LEU A 8 -16.15 5.12 14.10
N GLU A 9 -15.58 4.21 14.89
CA GLU A 9 -14.21 4.38 15.40
C GLU A 9 -13.17 4.38 14.28
N ARG A 10 -13.27 3.45 13.31
CA ARG A 10 -12.39 3.46 12.12
C ARG A 10 -12.50 4.78 11.34
N LYS A 11 -13.70 5.36 11.23
CA LYS A 11 -13.91 6.65 10.56
C LYS A 11 -13.28 7.81 11.34
N ARG A 12 -13.39 7.80 12.67
CA ARG A 12 -12.75 8.79 13.56
C ARG A 12 -11.24 8.69 13.48
N GLU A 13 -10.69 7.49 13.48
CA GLU A 13 -9.26 7.23 13.39
C GLU A 13 -8.68 7.68 12.05
N LYS A 14 -9.34 7.34 10.93
CA LYS A 14 -8.99 7.91 9.62
C LYS A 14 -8.98 9.44 9.65
N LYS A 15 -9.99 10.06 10.26
CA LYS A 15 -10.07 11.53 10.38
C LYS A 15 -8.91 12.11 11.21
N ARG A 16 -8.52 11.45 12.31
CA ARG A 16 -7.35 11.85 13.12
C ARG A 16 -6.06 11.75 12.32
N MET A 17 -5.87 10.63 11.60
CA MET A 17 -4.70 10.40 10.75
C MET A 17 -4.59 11.45 9.64
N TYR A 18 -5.66 11.72 8.89
CA TYR A 18 -5.67 12.78 7.87
C TYR A 18 -5.38 14.16 8.45
N LYS A 19 -5.92 14.46 9.64
CA LYS A 19 -5.67 15.73 10.32
C LYS A 19 -4.20 15.86 10.75
N SER A 20 -3.59 14.77 11.24
CA SER A 20 -2.16 14.72 11.58
C SER A 20 -1.30 14.94 10.34
N MET A 21 -1.55 14.18 9.26
CA MET A 21 -0.79 14.29 8.03
C MET A 21 -0.85 15.71 7.43
N LEU A 22 -2.02 16.37 7.47
CA LEU A 22 -2.15 17.76 7.04
C LEU A 22 -1.37 18.73 7.93
N ALA A 23 -1.31 18.49 9.24
CA ALA A 23 -0.51 19.30 10.16
C ALA A 23 0.99 19.14 9.88
N ASP A 24 1.45 17.91 9.63
CA ASP A 24 2.85 17.62 9.30
C ASP A 24 3.25 18.26 7.97
N MET A 25 2.40 18.12 6.94
CA MET A 25 2.61 18.78 5.64
C MET A 25 2.68 20.29 5.78
N LYS A 26 1.80 20.88 6.60
CA LYS A 26 1.82 22.32 6.87
C LYS A 26 3.13 22.74 7.57
N ALA A 27 3.55 22.02 8.60
CA ALA A 27 4.80 22.30 9.29
C ALA A 27 6.01 22.23 8.33
N GLN A 28 6.02 21.26 7.40
CA GLN A 28 7.07 21.12 6.40
C GLN A 28 7.08 22.29 5.39
N VAL A 29 5.90 22.77 4.98
CA VAL A 29 5.77 23.97 4.12
C VAL A 29 6.24 25.22 4.87
N ASP A 30 5.86 25.38 6.14
CA ASP A 30 6.25 26.54 6.96
C ASP A 30 7.77 26.55 7.20
N ALA A 31 8.40 25.39 7.42
CA ALA A 31 9.86 25.26 7.52
C ALA A 31 10.56 25.65 6.21
N SER A 32 10.08 25.11 5.08
CA SER A 32 10.62 25.44 3.76
C SER A 32 10.48 26.94 3.43
N SER A 33 9.37 27.55 3.87
CA SER A 33 9.13 29.00 3.72
C SER A 33 10.11 29.85 4.54
N MET A 34 10.47 29.41 5.75
CA MET A 34 11.50 30.09 6.55
C MET A 34 12.88 30.01 5.91
N GLU A 35 13.26 28.84 5.36
CA GLU A 35 14.51 28.69 4.62
C GLU A 35 14.55 29.60 3.39
N LEU A 36 13.45 29.68 2.63
CA LEU A 36 13.37 30.54 1.45
C LEU A 36 13.58 32.03 1.79
N LYS A 37 13.01 32.49 2.90
CA LYS A 37 13.23 33.86 3.42
C LYS A 37 14.67 34.07 3.85
N HIS A 38 15.31 33.05 4.42
CA HIS A 38 16.72 33.12 4.77
C HIS A 38 17.60 33.29 3.53
N TYR A 39 17.34 32.54 2.46
CA TYR A 39 18.05 32.67 1.19
C TYR A 39 17.86 34.04 0.54
N GLN A 40 16.63 34.57 0.51
CA GLN A 40 16.37 35.93 0.01
C GLN A 40 17.16 36.99 0.79
N GLY A 41 17.21 36.87 2.13
CA GLY A 41 18.01 37.78 2.96
C GLY A 41 19.53 37.66 2.72
N LEU A 42 20.03 36.51 2.26
CA LEU A 42 21.43 36.35 1.86
C LEU A 42 21.70 36.98 0.49
N GLU A 43 20.76 36.86 -0.46
CA GLU A 43 20.85 37.51 -1.78
C GLU A 43 20.89 39.03 -1.66
N ASP A 44 20.01 39.62 -0.82
CA ASP A 44 19.99 41.06 -0.57
C ASP A 44 21.32 41.56 0.01
N ARG A 45 21.90 40.81 0.97
CA ARG A 45 23.20 41.13 1.56
C ARG A 45 24.34 41.02 0.56
N LEU A 46 24.29 40.03 -0.33
CA LEU A 46 25.27 39.88 -1.39
C LEU A 46 25.19 41.05 -2.38
N SER A 47 23.98 41.46 -2.77
CA SER A 47 23.75 42.63 -3.63
C SER A 47 24.30 43.91 -3.00
N ALA A 48 23.98 44.17 -1.73
CA ALA A 48 24.49 45.33 -1.01
C ALA A 48 26.04 45.34 -0.94
N ALA A 49 26.66 44.18 -0.65
CA ALA A 49 28.11 44.05 -0.61
C ALA A 49 28.77 44.29 -1.97
N THR A 50 28.12 43.89 -3.08
CA THR A 50 28.62 44.17 -4.42
C THR A 50 28.57 45.66 -4.77
N GLU A 51 27.50 46.35 -4.38
CA GLU A 51 27.38 47.81 -4.58
C GLU A 51 28.44 48.57 -3.78
N ASP A 52 28.67 48.20 -2.52
CA ASP A 52 29.69 48.83 -1.67
C ASP A 52 31.10 48.64 -2.25
N ARG A 53 31.41 47.44 -2.75
CA ARG A 53 32.67 47.16 -3.45
C ARG A 53 32.84 48.06 -4.67
N ASP A 54 31.79 48.22 -5.47
CA ASP A 54 31.85 49.01 -6.70
C ASP A 54 31.99 50.51 -6.39
N ARG A 55 31.34 51.02 -5.32
CA ARG A 55 31.57 52.38 -4.79
C ARG A 55 33.01 52.57 -4.32
N ALA A 56 33.57 51.62 -3.58
CA ALA A 56 34.97 51.69 -3.12
C ALA A 56 35.95 51.68 -4.30
N GLN A 57 35.70 50.89 -5.34
CA GLN A 57 36.51 50.89 -6.56
C GLN A 57 36.42 52.22 -7.32
N ALA A 58 35.24 52.83 -7.40
CA ALA A 58 35.08 54.15 -8.00
C ALA A 58 35.89 55.21 -7.23
N ALA A 59 35.81 55.21 -5.90
CA ALA A 59 36.58 56.13 -5.05
C ALA A 59 38.11 55.97 -5.24
N LEU A 60 38.61 54.73 -5.30
CA LEU A 60 40.03 54.45 -5.58
C LEU A 60 40.48 54.99 -6.95
N ARG A 61 39.64 54.88 -7.99
CA ARG A 61 39.95 55.45 -9.32
C ARG A 61 40.05 56.97 -9.25
N THR A 62 39.11 57.63 -8.59
CA THR A 62 39.12 59.09 -8.41
C THR A 62 40.34 59.56 -7.63
N ALA A 63 40.65 58.91 -6.50
CA ALA A 63 41.84 59.24 -5.70
C ALA A 63 43.14 59.10 -6.51
N ARG A 64 43.25 58.06 -7.34
CA ARG A 64 44.40 57.85 -8.22
C ARG A 64 44.52 58.95 -9.30
N GLN A 65 43.40 59.42 -9.84
CA GLN A 65 43.40 60.54 -10.80
C GLN A 65 43.87 61.85 -10.15
N LEU A 66 43.40 62.15 -8.93
CA LEU A 66 43.82 63.34 -8.18
C LEU A 66 45.32 63.30 -7.84
N TYR A 67 45.82 62.15 -7.37
CA TYR A 67 47.24 61.97 -7.08
C TYR A 67 48.13 62.20 -8.31
N LEU A 68 47.72 61.70 -9.48
CA LEU A 68 48.44 61.92 -10.74
C LEU A 68 48.36 63.39 -11.21
N ALA A 69 47.30 64.12 -10.87
CA ALA A 69 47.11 65.52 -11.24
C ALA A 69 47.90 66.51 -10.35
N GLU A 70 48.11 66.21 -9.06
CA GLU A 70 48.73 67.12 -8.08
C GLU A 70 50.28 67.00 -7.96
N GLY A 71 50.93 66.15 -8.74
CA GLY A 71 52.40 66.09 -8.77
C GLY A 71 53.08 65.53 -7.51
N GLY A 72 52.36 64.79 -6.66
CA GLY A 72 52.91 63.79 -5.74
C GLY A 72 53.66 64.24 -4.48
N ASN A 73 53.79 65.55 -4.18
CA ASN A 73 54.68 66.03 -3.09
C ASN A 73 54.05 66.94 -2.02
N GLY A 74 52.73 67.18 -2.03
CA GLY A 74 52.06 67.96 -0.98
C GLY A 74 51.64 67.12 0.23
N ALA A 75 51.44 67.73 1.41
CA ALA A 75 50.86 67.05 2.58
C ALA A 75 49.51 66.36 2.26
N ALA A 76 48.71 66.98 1.38
CA ALA A 76 47.49 66.40 0.82
C ALA A 76 47.74 65.10 0.02
N SER A 77 48.89 64.98 -0.65
CA SER A 77 49.30 63.79 -1.39
C SER A 77 49.70 62.63 -0.46
N GLN A 78 50.23 62.90 0.73
CA GLN A 78 50.52 61.87 1.73
C GLN A 78 49.25 61.39 2.43
N GLU A 79 48.32 62.31 2.72
CA GLU A 79 47.02 61.99 3.31
C GLU A 79 46.14 61.20 2.32
N ALA A 80 46.17 61.55 1.03
CA ALA A 80 45.52 60.78 -0.04
C ALA A 80 46.15 59.38 -0.22
N ALA A 81 47.47 59.26 -0.09
CA ALA A 81 48.14 57.96 -0.13
C ALA A 81 47.77 57.06 1.06
N ALA A 82 47.70 57.62 2.27
CA ALA A 82 47.23 56.90 3.46
C ALA A 82 45.76 56.45 3.32
N ALA A 83 44.88 57.33 2.83
CA ALA A 83 43.48 56.98 2.55
C ALA A 83 43.34 55.89 1.48
N ALA A 84 44.18 55.92 0.44
CA ALA A 84 44.20 54.89 -0.60
C ALA A 84 44.66 53.52 -0.08
N VAL A 85 45.62 53.48 0.85
CA VAL A 85 46.07 52.24 1.49
C VAL A 85 44.96 51.65 2.38
N THR A 86 44.27 52.47 3.18
CA THR A 86 43.13 52.01 3.98
C THR A 86 42.00 51.51 3.09
N ALA A 87 41.64 52.24 2.03
CA ALA A 87 40.62 51.80 1.07
C ALA A 87 41.01 50.51 0.33
N ALA A 88 42.31 50.30 0.04
CA ALA A 88 42.79 49.06 -0.54
C ALA A 88 42.68 47.87 0.44
N ALA A 89 42.97 48.10 1.72
CA ALA A 89 42.80 47.12 2.78
C ALA A 89 41.31 46.73 2.95
N ASP A 90 40.41 47.73 3.01
CA ASP A 90 38.96 47.50 3.09
C ASP A 90 38.43 46.75 1.86
N SER A 91 38.93 47.09 0.66
CA SER A 91 38.60 46.37 -0.57
C SER A 91 39.09 44.91 -0.55
N GLN A 92 40.21 44.63 0.11
CA GLN A 92 40.71 43.26 0.27
C GLN A 92 39.85 42.46 1.26
N VAL A 93 39.42 43.07 2.37
CA VAL A 93 38.48 42.46 3.33
C VAL A 93 37.14 42.15 2.67
N LEU A 94 36.57 43.11 1.92
CA LEU A 94 35.31 42.91 1.19
C LEU A 94 35.41 41.78 0.17
N ARG A 95 36.52 41.70 -0.58
CA ARG A 95 36.77 40.58 -1.50
C ARG A 95 36.87 39.24 -0.79
N GLY A 96 37.44 39.20 0.42
CA GLY A 96 37.47 38.00 1.26
C GLY A 96 36.05 37.54 1.62
N ARG A 97 35.24 38.44 2.18
CA ARG A 97 33.84 38.17 2.57
C ARG A 97 32.98 37.75 1.37
N MET A 98 33.20 38.34 0.19
CA MET A 98 32.49 37.96 -1.03
C MET A 98 32.80 36.52 -1.43
N ARG A 99 34.07 36.07 -1.35
CA ARG A 99 34.43 34.68 -1.62
C ARG A 99 33.84 33.71 -0.60
N GLU A 100 33.79 34.10 0.67
CA GLU A 100 33.16 33.30 1.72
C GLU A 100 31.65 33.13 1.46
N LEU A 101 30.95 34.21 1.11
CA LEU A 101 29.53 34.18 0.75
C LEU A 101 29.27 33.34 -0.50
N GLU A 102 30.09 33.49 -1.56
CA GLU A 102 30.00 32.64 -2.75
C GLU A 102 30.24 31.16 -2.43
N GLY A 103 31.16 30.87 -1.52
CA GLY A 103 31.41 29.51 -1.02
C GLY A 103 30.20 28.95 -0.28
N ALA A 104 29.64 29.72 0.64
CA ALA A 104 28.45 29.35 1.41
C ALA A 104 27.23 29.12 0.50
N LEU A 105 27.00 29.99 -0.49
CA LEU A 105 25.91 29.85 -1.46
C LEU A 105 26.07 28.58 -2.30
N LYS A 106 27.27 28.29 -2.81
CA LYS A 106 27.55 27.06 -3.56
C LYS A 106 27.32 25.82 -2.70
N GLN A 107 27.68 25.87 -1.42
CA GLN A 107 27.44 24.77 -0.51
C GLN A 107 25.94 24.57 -0.26
N ALA A 108 25.21 25.63 0.03
CA ALA A 108 23.76 25.56 0.22
C ALA A 108 23.02 25.04 -1.03
N MET A 109 23.47 25.41 -2.24
CA MET A 109 22.91 24.85 -3.48
C MET A 109 23.15 23.35 -3.63
N ARG A 110 24.29 22.84 -3.15
CA ARG A 110 24.57 21.39 -3.15
C ARG A 110 23.68 20.68 -2.13
N ASP A 111 23.54 21.25 -0.95
CA ASP A 111 22.71 20.70 0.13
C ASP A 111 21.24 20.67 -0.30
N TYR A 112 20.73 21.74 -0.92
CA TYR A 112 19.40 21.77 -1.51
C TYR A 112 19.21 20.68 -2.56
N LYS A 113 20.19 20.50 -3.47
CA LYS A 113 20.14 19.45 -4.49
C LYS A 113 20.09 18.05 -3.85
N ALA A 114 20.85 17.81 -2.79
CA ALA A 114 20.82 16.54 -2.05
C ALA A 114 19.44 16.32 -1.42
N LEU A 115 18.88 17.33 -0.78
CA LEU A 115 17.58 17.27 -0.11
C LEU A 115 16.43 17.01 -1.12
N VAL A 116 16.49 17.61 -2.31
CA VAL A 116 15.56 17.31 -3.41
C VAL A 116 15.66 15.84 -3.85
N THR A 117 16.87 15.28 -3.94
CA THR A 117 17.03 13.87 -4.28
C THR A 117 16.52 12.93 -3.18
N GLU A 118 16.74 13.25 -1.91
CA GLU A 118 16.21 12.48 -0.79
C GLU A 118 14.67 12.50 -0.76
N LEU A 119 14.06 13.67 -0.97
CA LEU A 119 12.60 13.80 -1.07
C LEU A 119 12.03 12.97 -2.23
N ALA A 120 12.73 12.88 -3.35
CA ALA A 120 12.31 12.04 -4.47
C ALA A 120 12.30 10.55 -4.10
N VAL A 121 13.31 10.08 -3.36
CA VAL A 121 13.40 8.70 -2.86
C VAL A 121 12.29 8.42 -1.84
N VAL A 122 12.03 9.33 -0.91
CA VAL A 122 10.94 9.17 0.07
C VAL A 122 9.59 9.13 -0.63
N ARG A 123 9.36 9.97 -1.65
CA ARG A 123 8.12 9.97 -2.43
C ARG A 123 7.93 8.66 -3.19
N SER A 124 8.98 8.12 -3.82
CA SER A 124 8.87 6.85 -4.55
C SER A 124 8.61 5.67 -3.60
N ALA A 125 9.27 5.64 -2.44
CA ALA A 125 9.01 4.64 -1.40
C ALA A 125 7.56 4.71 -0.89
N LYS A 126 7.02 5.93 -0.69
CA LYS A 126 5.62 6.11 -0.30
C LYS A 126 4.66 5.59 -1.36
N LEU A 127 4.87 5.93 -2.63
CA LEU A 127 4.04 5.44 -3.73
C LEU A 127 4.08 3.91 -3.84
N ALA A 128 5.27 3.30 -3.69
CA ALA A 128 5.42 1.85 -3.67
C ALA A 128 4.65 1.21 -2.50
N GLY A 129 4.70 1.82 -1.31
CA GLY A 129 3.93 1.39 -0.15
C GLY A 129 2.42 1.49 -0.35
N ASP A 130 1.94 2.58 -0.97
CA ASP A 130 0.52 2.79 -1.29
C ASP A 130 0.04 1.73 -2.31
N HIS A 131 0.83 1.42 -3.33
CA HIS A 131 0.53 0.34 -4.28
C HIS A 131 0.50 -1.05 -3.62
N ALA A 132 1.45 -1.36 -2.74
CA ALA A 132 1.46 -2.63 -2.01
C ALA A 132 0.24 -2.76 -1.09
N ALA A 133 -0.14 -1.67 -0.41
CA ALA A 133 -1.33 -1.64 0.44
C ALA A 133 -2.62 -1.84 -0.36
N GLU A 134 -2.72 -1.28 -1.56
CA GLU A 134 -3.88 -1.46 -2.42
C GLU A 134 -3.95 -2.90 -2.98
N ASN A 135 -2.83 -3.48 -3.42
CA ASN A 135 -2.78 -4.88 -3.83
C ASN A 135 -3.24 -5.82 -2.71
N THR A 136 -2.75 -5.60 -1.48
CA THR A 136 -3.16 -6.38 -0.31
C THR A 136 -4.67 -6.27 -0.06
N ARG A 137 -5.27 -5.09 -0.26
CA ARG A 137 -6.72 -4.90 -0.12
C ARG A 137 -7.51 -5.65 -1.18
N VAL A 138 -7.05 -5.62 -2.44
CA VAL A 138 -7.70 -6.34 -3.54
C VAL A 138 -7.65 -7.85 -3.30
N GLU A 139 -6.49 -8.38 -2.89
CA GLU A 139 -6.31 -9.79 -2.55
C GLU A 139 -7.20 -10.20 -1.37
N ALA A 140 -7.24 -9.39 -0.30
CA ALA A 140 -8.11 -9.66 0.84
C ALA A 140 -9.60 -9.67 0.46
N ALA A 141 -10.02 -8.77 -0.44
CA ALA A 141 -11.38 -8.75 -0.96
C ALA A 141 -11.69 -9.99 -1.81
N ALA A 142 -10.74 -10.44 -2.63
CA ALA A 142 -10.88 -11.65 -3.43
C ALA A 142 -10.99 -12.91 -2.56
N LEU A 143 -10.18 -13.01 -1.51
CA LEU A 143 -10.25 -14.11 -0.53
C LEU A 143 -11.57 -14.10 0.24
N ALA A 144 -12.05 -12.94 0.67
CA ALA A 144 -13.35 -12.82 1.33
C ALA A 144 -14.50 -13.27 0.42
N ALA A 145 -14.45 -12.92 -0.87
CA ALA A 145 -15.44 -13.37 -1.85
C ALA A 145 -15.36 -14.89 -2.10
N ALA A 146 -14.16 -15.46 -2.12
CA ALA A 146 -13.97 -16.91 -2.25
C ALA A 146 -14.50 -17.67 -1.03
N LEU A 147 -14.26 -17.15 0.18
CA LEU A 147 -14.82 -17.69 1.43
C LEU A 147 -16.34 -17.68 1.40
N GLY A 148 -16.97 -16.57 0.99
CA GLY A 148 -18.43 -16.50 0.88
C GLY A 148 -19.00 -17.57 -0.07
N ARG A 149 -18.38 -17.78 -1.24
CA ARG A 149 -18.78 -18.85 -2.17
C ARG A 149 -18.59 -20.26 -1.58
N ALA A 150 -17.52 -20.47 -0.82
CA ALA A 150 -17.27 -21.76 -0.17
C ALA A 150 -18.31 -22.04 0.94
N GLU A 151 -18.69 -21.03 1.72
CA GLU A 151 -19.74 -21.12 2.73
C GLU A 151 -21.11 -21.40 2.10
N GLU A 152 -21.45 -20.75 0.99
CA GLU A 152 -22.68 -21.02 0.23
C GLU A 152 -22.73 -22.47 -0.29
N ALA A 153 -21.61 -22.95 -0.84
CA ALA A 153 -21.48 -24.32 -1.32
C ALA A 153 -21.61 -25.33 -0.17
N ALA A 154 -20.96 -25.07 0.97
CA ALA A 154 -21.09 -25.91 2.16
C ALA A 154 -22.54 -26.02 2.62
N GLY A 155 -23.26 -24.88 2.69
CA GLY A 155 -24.68 -24.87 3.04
C GLY A 155 -25.57 -25.59 2.01
N TRP A 156 -25.17 -25.64 0.73
CA TRP A 156 -25.86 -26.46 -0.27
C TRP A 156 -25.67 -27.95 0.00
N PHE A 157 -24.44 -28.39 0.25
CA PHE A 157 -24.15 -29.80 0.56
C PHE A 157 -24.82 -30.27 1.85
N GLU A 158 -24.86 -29.42 2.88
CA GLU A 158 -25.57 -29.74 4.13
C GLU A 158 -27.07 -29.96 3.89
N ARG A 159 -27.70 -29.12 3.06
CA ARG A 159 -29.11 -29.27 2.70
C ARG A 159 -29.36 -30.55 1.90
N GLU A 160 -28.53 -30.84 0.91
CA GLU A 160 -28.66 -32.04 0.09
C GLU A 160 -28.45 -33.31 0.93
N ALA A 161 -27.46 -33.31 1.83
CA ALA A 161 -27.23 -34.41 2.77
C ALA A 161 -28.42 -34.63 3.71
N ALA A 162 -28.99 -33.55 4.27
CA ALA A 162 -30.19 -33.64 5.11
C ALA A 162 -31.42 -34.13 4.34
N GLU A 163 -31.55 -33.80 3.05
CA GLU A 163 -32.62 -34.30 2.20
C GLU A 163 -32.44 -35.78 1.83
N ALA A 164 -31.21 -36.18 1.49
CA ALA A 164 -30.87 -37.58 1.25
C ALA A 164 -31.15 -38.45 2.49
N HIS A 165 -30.83 -37.95 3.69
CA HIS A 165 -31.12 -38.65 4.94
C HIS A 165 -32.62 -38.82 5.16
N ARG A 166 -33.42 -37.75 4.97
CA ARG A 166 -34.90 -37.82 5.05
C ARG A 166 -35.50 -38.80 4.04
N ARG A 167 -34.97 -38.85 2.81
CA ARG A 167 -35.41 -39.82 1.80
C ARG A 167 -35.09 -41.26 2.22
N ALA A 168 -33.91 -41.50 2.79
CA ALA A 168 -33.52 -42.82 3.30
C ALA A 168 -34.43 -43.27 4.46
N ASP A 169 -34.70 -42.39 5.42
CA ASP A 169 -35.60 -42.68 6.54
C ASP A 169 -37.02 -42.97 6.07
N ALA A 170 -37.53 -42.22 5.08
CA ALA A 170 -38.83 -42.47 4.47
C ALA A 170 -38.89 -43.84 3.75
N CYS A 171 -37.83 -44.22 3.04
CA CYS A 171 -37.74 -45.55 2.41
C CYS A 171 -37.70 -46.67 3.46
N CYS A 172 -36.93 -46.52 4.53
CA CYS A 172 -36.85 -47.51 5.61
C CYS A 172 -38.17 -47.62 6.39
N GLY A 173 -38.85 -46.50 6.67
CA GLY A 173 -40.16 -46.48 7.32
C GLY A 173 -41.28 -47.04 6.44
N ALA A 174 -41.24 -46.78 5.12
CA ALA A 174 -42.18 -47.36 4.18
C ALA A 174 -42.00 -48.89 4.05
N ASN A 175 -40.75 -49.37 4.07
CA ASN A 175 -40.47 -50.80 4.00
C ASN A 175 -40.90 -51.53 5.28
N ALA A 176 -40.73 -50.93 6.46
CA ALA A 176 -41.22 -51.49 7.73
C ALA A 176 -42.75 -51.62 7.77
N ASN A 177 -43.48 -50.64 7.23
CA ASN A 177 -44.95 -50.70 7.13
C ASN A 177 -45.42 -51.71 6.08
N ALA A 178 -44.71 -51.85 4.95
CA ALA A 178 -45.03 -52.85 3.93
C ALA A 178 -44.87 -54.28 4.46
N SER A 179 -43.79 -54.57 5.22
CA SER A 179 -43.60 -55.86 5.87
C SER A 179 -44.67 -56.18 6.93
N GLY A 180 -45.19 -55.17 7.64
CA GLY A 180 -46.28 -55.36 8.61
C GLY A 180 -47.62 -55.68 7.94
N ILE A 181 -47.90 -55.05 6.79
CA ILE A 181 -49.13 -55.31 6.01
C ILE A 181 -49.08 -56.72 5.40
N GLU A 182 -47.93 -57.17 4.89
CA GLU A 182 -47.79 -58.54 4.36
C GLU A 182 -47.93 -59.61 5.45
N GLU A 183 -47.47 -59.35 6.67
CA GLU A 183 -47.66 -60.25 7.83
C GLU A 183 -49.12 -60.33 8.28
N GLU A 184 -49.82 -59.20 8.29
CA GLU A 184 -51.24 -59.11 8.67
C GLU A 184 -52.17 -59.70 7.59
N GLU A 185 -51.83 -59.52 6.31
CA GLU A 185 -52.54 -60.13 5.18
C GLU A 185 -52.28 -61.64 5.11
N MET A 186 -51.06 -62.11 5.39
CA MET A 186 -50.78 -63.55 5.57
C MET A 186 -51.50 -64.14 6.79
N ALA A 187 -51.63 -63.40 7.90
CA ALA A 187 -52.36 -63.83 9.08
C ALA A 187 -53.88 -63.91 8.82
N MET A 188 -54.44 -62.98 8.04
CA MET A 188 -55.84 -63.02 7.58
C MET A 188 -56.10 -64.12 6.54
N ALA A 189 -55.14 -64.42 5.66
CA ALA A 189 -55.24 -65.53 4.72
C ALA A 189 -55.24 -66.90 5.44
N ARG A 190 -54.45 -67.05 6.51
CA ARG A 190 -54.42 -68.28 7.33
C ARG A 190 -55.69 -68.51 8.16
N SER A 191 -56.49 -67.47 8.41
CA SER A 191 -57.72 -67.57 9.20
C SER A 191 -58.99 -67.78 8.36
N ARG A 192 -58.92 -67.69 7.02
CA ARG A 192 -60.07 -67.88 6.13
C ARG A 192 -60.26 -69.29 5.55
N HIS A 193 -59.35 -70.24 5.78
CA HIS A 193 -59.51 -71.63 5.34
C HIS A 193 -58.88 -72.63 6.33
N PRO A 194 -59.65 -73.31 7.19
CA PRO A 194 -59.24 -74.61 7.67
C PRO A 194 -59.63 -75.66 6.61
N ASP A 195 -58.71 -76.56 6.32
CA ASP A 195 -58.86 -77.76 5.49
C ASP A 195 -59.02 -77.58 3.97
N ARG A 196 -57.89 -77.72 3.28
CA ARG A 196 -57.77 -78.77 2.25
C ARG A 196 -56.31 -79.14 1.99
N MET A 197 -55.92 -80.27 2.58
CA MET A 197 -54.87 -81.14 2.05
C MET A 197 -55.15 -81.46 0.57
N HIS A 198 -54.17 -81.23 -0.30
CA HIS A 198 -53.84 -82.20 -1.35
C HIS A 198 -52.42 -81.96 -1.90
N GLU A 199 -51.64 -83.03 -1.82
CA GLU A 199 -50.41 -83.30 -2.54
C GLU A 199 -50.51 -82.89 -4.01
N ARG A 200 -49.51 -82.17 -4.52
CA ARG A 200 -49.00 -82.33 -5.90
C ARG A 200 -47.50 -82.09 -5.93
N HIS A 201 -46.80 -83.16 -6.28
CA HIS A 201 -45.42 -83.21 -6.74
C HIS A 201 -45.25 -82.57 -8.14
N TRP A 202 -43.97 -82.38 -8.52
CA TRP A 202 -43.39 -81.94 -9.82
C TRP A 202 -43.32 -80.41 -9.99
N GLU A 203 -42.20 -79.74 -10.32
CA GLU A 203 -40.85 -80.10 -10.80
C GLU A 203 -39.88 -78.93 -10.53
N ARG A 204 -38.60 -79.26 -10.33
CA ARG A 204 -37.48 -78.29 -10.38
C ARG A 204 -37.20 -77.91 -11.84
N PRO A 205 -36.74 -76.68 -12.08
CA PRO A 205 -35.55 -76.54 -12.90
C PRO A 205 -34.47 -75.66 -12.26
N ASP A 206 -33.30 -76.28 -12.21
CA ASP A 206 -31.93 -75.81 -12.37
C ASP A 206 -31.42 -74.45 -11.86
N ARG A 207 -30.33 -74.65 -11.12
CA ARG A 207 -29.25 -73.74 -10.76
C ARG A 207 -28.70 -73.00 -11.98
N GLY A 208 -28.56 -71.69 -11.84
CA GLY A 208 -27.74 -70.87 -12.72
C GLY A 208 -27.29 -69.57 -12.05
N GLN A 209 -26.13 -69.61 -11.41
CA GLN A 209 -25.27 -68.44 -11.14
C GLN A 209 -23.82 -68.86 -11.47
N PRO A 210 -22.88 -67.94 -11.70
CA PRO A 210 -22.88 -66.71 -12.51
C PRO A 210 -21.65 -66.74 -13.49
N PRO A 211 -21.15 -65.61 -14.06
CA PRO A 211 -20.12 -64.90 -13.29
C PRO A 211 -20.08 -63.37 -13.44
N LEU A 212 -19.57 -62.78 -12.37
CA LEU A 212 -18.72 -61.59 -12.27
C LEU A 212 -18.15 -61.06 -13.60
N ARG A 213 -18.37 -59.78 -13.89
CA ARG A 213 -17.43 -58.98 -14.68
C ARG A 213 -16.77 -57.93 -13.79
N TYR A 214 -15.52 -58.23 -13.45
CA TYR A 214 -14.49 -57.26 -13.11
C TYR A 214 -14.37 -56.24 -14.25
N GLY A 215 -14.43 -54.96 -13.88
CA GLY A 215 -14.14 -53.84 -14.77
C GLY A 215 -13.29 -52.83 -14.01
N SER A 216 -12.07 -53.25 -13.62
CA SER A 216 -11.01 -52.29 -13.32
C SER A 216 -10.58 -51.66 -14.64
N ARG A 217 -10.65 -50.34 -14.72
CA ARG A 217 -9.76 -49.57 -15.58
C ARG A 217 -9.36 -48.31 -14.85
N ASP A 218 -8.15 -48.41 -14.30
CA ASP A 218 -7.23 -47.32 -14.13
C ASP A 218 -7.20 -46.44 -15.38
N ASN A 219 -7.25 -45.12 -15.20
CA ASN A 219 -6.11 -44.29 -15.58
C ASN A 219 -6.23 -42.88 -15.00
N HIS A 220 -5.11 -42.49 -14.39
CA HIS A 220 -4.68 -41.13 -14.12
C HIS A 220 -4.91 -40.19 -15.31
N ASP A 221 -5.17 -38.91 -15.01
CA ASP A 221 -4.21 -37.87 -15.40
C ASP A 221 -4.35 -36.62 -14.53
N HIS A 222 -3.28 -36.38 -13.76
CA HIS A 222 -2.87 -35.07 -13.30
C HIS A 222 -2.19 -34.34 -14.46
N ARG A 223 -2.61 -33.11 -14.75
CA ARG A 223 -1.82 -32.04 -15.37
C ARG A 223 -2.54 -30.74 -15.04
N GLU A 224 -2.15 -29.99 -14.00
CA GLU A 224 -1.02 -29.05 -13.99
C GLU A 224 -0.66 -28.50 -15.37
N ASP A 225 -1.21 -27.32 -15.66
CA ASP A 225 -0.61 -26.24 -16.45
C ASP A 225 -1.31 -24.96 -15.95
N ARG A 226 -0.72 -24.15 -15.05
CA ARG A 226 0.30 -23.12 -15.29
C ARG A 226 0.09 -22.35 -16.60
N SER A 227 -0.53 -21.18 -16.48
CA SER A 227 -0.13 -19.92 -17.12
C SER A 227 -0.65 -18.76 -16.29
#